data_AF-C5L9K1-F1
#
_entry.id   AF-C5L9K1-F1
#
_cell.length_a   1.000
_cell.length_b   1.000
_cell.length_c   1.000
_cell.angle_alpha   90.00
_cell.angle_beta   90.00
_cell.angle_gamma   90.00
#
_symmetry.space_group_name_H-M   'P 1'
#
loop_
_entity.id
_entity.type
_entity.pdbx_description
1 polymer ?
#
loop_
_entity_poly.entity_id
_entity_poly.type
_entity_poly.pdbx_seq_one_letter_code
_entity_poly.pdbx_strand_id
1 'polypeptide(L)'
;MDTGIEAEHPEFDRRLLKEIDLTGRHGENDTDRHGHGPAMAGITAANSNNGEGISGIADKVKIRSIRISIHGRGITAVQLVRAWEAVLACGDSDIIVYAYAGGVCRRTASIYNYVLKKAVKKD
;
A
#
# COMPACT_ATOMS: atom_id res chain seq x y z
N MET A 1 1.70 0.27 -0.06
CA MET A 1 1.93 1.38 -1.01
C MET A 1 2.41 0.77 -2.32
N ASP A 2 1.54 0.73 -3.33
CA ASP A 2 1.81 -0.02 -4.56
C ASP A 2 1.02 0.47 -5.79
N THR A 3 0.71 -0.40 -6.75
CA THR A 3 -0.07 -0.11 -7.95
C THR A 3 -1.58 0.04 -7.72
N GLY A 4 -2.01 -0.16 -6.47
CA GLY A 4 -3.40 -0.19 -6.06
C GLY A 4 -3.77 -1.55 -5.47
N ILE A 5 -5.07 -1.80 -5.36
CA ILE A 5 -5.63 -3.11 -5.09
C ILE A 5 -6.86 -3.36 -5.97
N GLU A 6 -7.22 -4.62 -6.19
CA GLU A 6 -8.49 -4.96 -6.79
C GLU A 6 -9.54 -5.09 -5.68
N ALA A 7 -10.47 -4.13 -5.61
CA ALA A 7 -11.37 -3.99 -4.48
C ALA A 7 -12.37 -5.15 -4.35
N GLU A 8 -12.75 -5.73 -5.49
CA GLU A 8 -13.71 -6.82 -5.61
C GLU A 8 -13.06 -8.21 -5.55
N HIS A 9 -11.74 -8.30 -5.33
CA HIS A 9 -11.05 -9.58 -5.29
C HIS A 9 -11.51 -10.41 -4.08
N PRO A 10 -11.96 -11.67 -4.26
CA PRO A 10 -12.57 -12.47 -3.19
C PRO A 10 -11.61 -12.73 -2.01
N GLU A 11 -10.31 -12.79 -2.27
CA GLU A 11 -9.29 -12.94 -1.23
C GLU A 11 -9.18 -11.73 -0.28
N PHE A 12 -9.78 -10.58 -0.62
CA PHE A 12 -9.76 -9.38 0.22
C PHE A 12 -11.14 -8.94 0.72
N ASP A 13 -12.18 -9.78 0.55
CA ASP A 13 -13.55 -9.43 0.96
C ASP A 13 -13.59 -8.98 2.42
N ARG A 14 -14.24 -7.84 2.66
CA ARG A 14 -14.37 -7.16 3.97
C ARG A 14 -13.04 -6.82 4.66
N ARG A 15 -11.91 -6.86 3.96
CA ARG A 15 -10.59 -6.50 4.52
C ARG A 15 -10.12 -5.11 4.14
N LEU A 16 -10.66 -4.57 3.06
CA LEU A 16 -10.19 -3.31 2.50
C LEU A 16 -10.75 -2.10 3.25
N LEU A 17 -9.85 -1.17 3.56
CA LEU A 17 -10.17 0.21 3.89
C LEU A 17 -10.21 1.04 2.60
N LYS A 18 -10.79 2.24 2.66
CA LYS A 18 -10.84 3.15 1.52
C LYS A 18 -9.44 3.39 0.94
N GLU A 19 -9.27 3.13 -0.35
CA GLU A 19 -8.01 3.38 -1.07
C GLU A 19 -7.70 4.89 -1.13
N ILE A 20 -6.41 5.22 -1.16
CA ILE A 20 -5.90 6.55 -1.46
C ILE A 20 -5.12 6.48 -2.78
N ASP A 21 -5.61 7.17 -3.81
CA ASP A 21 -4.92 7.27 -5.09
C ASP A 21 -4.12 8.57 -5.22
N LEU A 22 -2.82 8.43 -5.47
CA LEU A 22 -1.85 9.51 -5.66
C LEU A 22 -1.27 9.55 -7.08
N THR A 23 -1.85 8.81 -8.02
CA THR A 23 -1.45 8.80 -9.43
C THR A 23 -1.96 10.01 -10.20
N GLY A 24 -2.97 10.71 -9.66
CA GLY A 24 -3.62 11.85 -10.30
C GLY A 24 -4.58 11.47 -11.43
N ARG A 25 -4.88 10.17 -11.60
CA ARG A 25 -5.88 9.69 -12.56
C ARG A 25 -7.20 9.36 -11.86
N HIS A 26 -7.87 10.41 -11.38
CA HIS A 26 -9.19 10.27 -10.79
C HIS A 26 -10.20 9.75 -11.83
N GLY A 27 -10.90 8.65 -11.52
CA GLY A 27 -12.02 8.15 -12.33
C GLY A 27 -11.68 7.10 -13.39
N GLU A 28 -10.42 6.70 -13.56
CA GLU A 28 -10.13 5.39 -14.16
C GLU A 28 -10.40 4.36 -13.07
N ASN A 29 -11.37 3.45 -13.28
CA ASN A 29 -11.82 2.41 -12.32
C ASN A 29 -10.79 2.16 -11.22
N ASP A 30 -11.16 2.40 -9.96
CA ASP A 30 -10.36 2.33 -8.71
C ASP A 30 -9.77 0.93 -8.42
N THR A 31 -9.59 0.13 -9.45
CA THR A 31 -9.04 -1.22 -9.48
C THR A 31 -7.63 -1.21 -10.08
N ASP A 32 -6.73 -1.92 -9.41
CA ASP A 32 -5.40 -2.19 -9.91
C ASP A 32 -5.45 -2.93 -11.26
N ARG A 33 -4.69 -2.46 -12.26
CA ARG A 33 -4.60 -3.07 -13.61
C ARG A 33 -3.22 -3.67 -13.91
N HIS A 34 -2.32 -3.65 -12.94
CA HIS A 34 -0.95 -4.11 -13.07
C HIS A 34 -0.73 -5.46 -12.39
N GLY A 35 -1.37 -5.70 -11.24
CA GLY A 35 -1.31 -6.94 -10.47
C GLY A 35 -0.20 -6.98 -9.40
N HIS A 36 0.74 -6.03 -9.38
CA HIS A 36 1.82 -6.02 -8.38
C HIS A 36 1.28 -5.74 -6.97
N GLY A 37 0.41 -4.74 -6.84
CA GLY A 37 -0.30 -4.43 -5.59
C GLY A 37 -1.14 -5.60 -5.07
N PRO A 38 -2.07 -6.18 -5.86
CA PRO A 38 -2.82 -7.37 -5.48
C PRO A 38 -1.92 -8.56 -5.07
N ALA A 39 -0.84 -8.83 -5.79
CA ALA A 39 0.09 -9.91 -5.43
C ALA A 39 0.76 -9.67 -4.07
N MET A 40 1.23 -8.45 -3.81
CA MET A 40 1.81 -8.08 -2.51
C MET A 40 0.77 -8.11 -1.38
N ALA A 41 -0.46 -7.68 -1.64
CA ALA A 41 -1.57 -7.76 -0.70
C ALA A 41 -1.96 -9.20 -0.40
N GLY A 42 -1.94 -10.09 -1.39
CA GLY A 42 -2.23 -11.52 -1.25
C GLY A 42 -1.24 -12.20 -0.30
N ILE A 43 0.07 -12.06 -0.56
CA ILE A 43 1.13 -12.57 0.32
C ILE A 43 0.94 -12.07 1.75
N THR A 44 0.58 -10.80 1.91
CA THR A 44 0.48 -10.17 3.23
C THR A 44 -0.77 -10.61 3.99
N ALA A 45 -1.94 -10.60 3.35
CA ALA A 45 -3.22 -10.60 4.06
C ALA A 45 -4.41 -11.14 3.24
N ALA A 46 -4.18 -12.02 2.25
CA ALA A 46 -5.26 -12.82 1.68
C ALA A 46 -6.03 -13.57 2.78
N ASN A 47 -7.34 -13.60 2.67
CA ASN A 47 -8.24 -14.34 3.57
C ASN A 47 -7.90 -15.84 3.54
N SER A 48 -7.60 -16.42 4.70
CA SER A 48 -7.44 -17.88 4.82
C SER A 48 -8.79 -18.58 4.98
N ASN A 49 -8.84 -19.87 4.63
CA ASN A 49 -9.99 -20.75 4.86
C ASN A 49 -11.32 -20.26 4.23
N ASN A 50 -11.24 -19.48 3.15
CA ASN A 50 -12.38 -19.01 2.36
C ASN A 50 -12.68 -19.89 1.13
N GLY A 51 -11.85 -20.88 0.85
CA GLY A 51 -12.00 -21.78 -0.31
C GLY A 51 -11.51 -21.20 -1.64
N GLU A 52 -10.85 -20.04 -1.62
CA GLU A 52 -10.40 -19.30 -2.80
C GLU A 52 -8.90 -18.99 -2.69
N GLY A 53 -8.16 -19.02 -3.81
CA GLY A 53 -6.80 -18.48 -3.90
C GLY A 53 -5.79 -19.05 -2.89
N ILE A 54 -5.12 -18.17 -2.14
CA ILE A 54 -4.02 -18.44 -1.20
C ILE A 54 -4.38 -17.98 0.22
N SER A 55 -3.46 -18.17 1.17
CA SER A 55 -3.58 -17.66 2.54
C SER A 55 -2.46 -16.68 2.84
N GLY A 56 -2.81 -15.47 3.27
CA GLY A 56 -1.86 -14.43 3.62
C GLY A 56 -1.21 -14.69 4.98
N ILE A 57 -0.01 -14.14 5.18
CA ILE A 57 0.73 -14.27 6.45
C ILE A 57 -0.07 -13.69 7.64
N ALA A 58 -0.78 -12.59 7.42
CA ALA A 58 -1.53 -11.84 8.41
C ALA A 58 -3.01 -11.73 8.01
N ASP A 59 -3.67 -12.87 7.83
CA ASP A 59 -5.06 -13.00 7.40
C ASP A 59 -6.14 -12.38 8.31
N LYS A 60 -5.77 -11.68 9.40
CA LYS A 60 -6.67 -10.95 10.31
C LYS A 60 -6.55 -9.41 10.29
N VAL A 61 -5.61 -8.84 9.52
CA VAL A 61 -5.42 -7.38 9.41
C VAL A 61 -6.30 -6.69 8.36
N LYS A 62 -6.65 -5.42 8.58
CA LYS A 62 -7.25 -4.58 7.53
C LYS A 62 -6.17 -4.08 6.57
N ILE A 63 -6.53 -3.88 5.31
CA ILE A 63 -5.61 -3.44 4.25
C ILE A 63 -6.01 -2.03 3.81
N ARG A 64 -5.08 -1.08 3.94
CA ARG A 64 -5.18 0.23 3.31
C ARG A 64 -4.32 0.26 2.06
N SER A 65 -4.96 0.31 0.90
CA SER A 65 -4.24 0.53 -0.36
C SER A 65 -3.88 2.00 -0.53
N ILE A 66 -2.63 2.25 -0.94
CA ILE A 66 -2.13 3.56 -1.34
C ILE A 66 -1.53 3.39 -2.72
N ARG A 67 -2.24 3.86 -3.74
CA ARG A 67 -1.88 3.72 -5.13
C ARG A 67 -0.92 4.83 -5.55
N ILE A 68 0.30 4.45 -5.91
CA ILE A 68 1.41 5.38 -6.22
C ILE A 68 1.99 5.19 -7.62
N SER A 69 1.62 4.11 -8.32
CA SER A 69 1.98 3.85 -9.71
C SER A 69 0.82 3.16 -10.43
N ILE A 70 0.72 3.34 -11.74
CA ILE A 70 -0.26 2.63 -12.58
C ILE A 70 0.39 1.42 -13.27
N HIS A 71 1.68 1.51 -13.56
CA HIS A 71 2.41 0.53 -14.39
C HIS A 71 3.53 -0.19 -13.64
N GLY A 72 3.52 -0.15 -12.30
CA GLY A 72 4.53 -0.80 -11.45
C GLY A 72 5.94 -0.24 -11.62
N ARG A 73 6.10 0.93 -12.26
CA ARG A 73 7.39 1.55 -12.58
C ARG A 73 7.31 3.06 -12.42
N GLY A 74 8.47 3.69 -12.28
CA GLY A 74 8.63 5.15 -12.42
C GLY A 74 7.89 5.98 -11.37
N ILE A 75 8.13 5.73 -10.08
CA ILE A 75 7.65 6.61 -9.01
C ILE A 75 8.61 7.77 -8.78
N THR A 76 8.09 8.98 -8.61
CA THR A 76 8.90 10.15 -8.27
C THR A 76 9.15 10.22 -6.76
N ALA A 77 10.22 10.90 -6.36
CA ALA A 77 10.49 11.19 -4.95
C ALA A 77 9.34 11.96 -4.27
N VAL A 78 8.63 12.81 -5.02
CA VAL A 78 7.48 13.58 -4.52
C VAL A 78 6.28 12.67 -4.26
N GLN A 79 5.97 11.74 -5.18
CA GLN A 79 4.89 10.76 -4.97
C GLN A 79 5.18 9.88 -3.75
N LEU A 80 6.45 9.47 -3.57
CA LEU A 80 6.84 8.70 -2.40
C LEU A 80 6.60 9.48 -1.10
N VAL A 81 7.04 10.74 -1.02
CA VAL A 81 6.81 11.59 0.16
C VAL A 81 5.31 11.73 0.44
N ARG A 82 4.50 12.04 -0.57
CA ARG A 82 3.04 12.17 -0.44
C ARG A 82 2.38 10.88 0.05
N ALA A 83 2.87 9.72 -0.38
CA ALA A 83 2.36 8.44 0.06
C ALA A 83 2.63 8.17 1.54
N TRP A 84 3.86 8.45 1.99
CA TRP A 84 4.18 8.38 3.42
C TRP A 84 3.34 9.36 4.24
N GLU A 85 3.21 10.61 3.79
CA GLU A 85 2.38 11.62 4.45
C GLU A 85 0.91 11.18 4.53
N ALA A 86 0.35 10.63 3.45
CA ALA A 86 -1.03 10.14 3.41
C ALA A 86 -1.27 9.00 4.41
N VAL A 87 -0.38 7.99 4.44
CA VAL A 87 -0.48 6.88 5.40
C VAL A 87 -0.38 7.40 6.84
N LEU A 88 0.59 8.28 7.11
CA LEU A 88 0.79 8.85 8.44
C LEU A 88 -0.39 9.71 8.90
N ALA A 89 -1.04 10.41 7.98
CA ALA A 89 -2.21 11.23 8.25
C ALA A 89 -3.47 10.40 8.58
N CYS A 90 -3.60 9.18 8.04
CA CYS A 90 -4.69 8.28 8.43
C CYS A 90 -4.61 7.88 9.92
N GLY A 91 -3.39 7.78 10.47
CA GLY A 91 -3.19 7.46 11.90
C GLY A 91 -3.61 6.06 12.32
N ASP A 92 -3.94 5.19 11.36
CA ASP A 92 -4.55 3.87 11.57
C ASP A 92 -3.70 2.70 11.04
N SER A 93 -2.46 3.00 10.62
CA SER A 93 -1.57 2.02 9.98
C SER A 93 -0.46 1.57 10.92
N ASP A 94 -0.48 0.27 11.26
CA ASP A 94 0.53 -0.36 12.12
C ASP A 94 1.77 -0.84 11.36
N ILE A 95 1.58 -1.28 10.11
CA ILE A 95 2.61 -1.85 9.25
C ILE A 95 2.50 -1.19 7.87
N ILE A 96 3.62 -0.77 7.31
CA ILE A 96 3.68 -0.18 5.97
C ILE A 96 4.52 -1.10 5.08
N VAL A 97 3.84 -1.77 4.14
CA VAL A 97 4.51 -2.55 3.09
C VAL A 97 4.74 -1.65 1.88
N TYR A 98 6.00 -1.52 1.49
CA TYR A 98 6.45 -0.74 0.34
C TYR A 98 7.47 -1.55 -0.44
N ALA A 99 7.12 -1.90 -1.68
CA ALA A 99 7.87 -2.84 -2.52
C ALA A 99 8.47 -2.14 -3.77
N TYR A 100 8.94 -0.90 -3.63
CA TYR A 100 9.65 -0.18 -4.70
C TYR A 100 11.05 0.20 -4.25
N ALA A 101 11.99 0.23 -5.19
CA ALA A 101 13.33 0.78 -4.99
C ALA A 101 13.51 2.05 -5.84
N GLY A 102 14.19 3.06 -5.31
CA GLY A 102 14.45 4.31 -6.02
C GLY A 102 15.47 5.19 -5.30
N GLY A 103 16.12 6.08 -6.05
CA GLY A 103 17.17 6.95 -5.52
C GLY A 103 16.66 7.89 -4.42
N VAL A 104 17.40 7.97 -3.32
CA VAL A 104 17.07 8.83 -2.18
C VAL A 104 17.57 10.25 -2.47
N CYS A 105 16.70 11.25 -2.35
CA CYS A 105 17.09 12.66 -2.30
C CYS A 105 16.93 13.19 -0.86
N ARG A 106 17.47 14.37 -0.53
CA ARG A 106 17.41 14.91 0.84
C ARG A 106 15.99 14.93 1.45
N ARG A 107 14.97 15.22 0.63
CA ARG A 107 13.57 15.21 1.07
C ARG A 107 13.07 13.81 1.41
N THR A 108 13.35 12.81 0.58
CA THR A 108 12.95 11.42 0.88
C THR A 108 13.71 10.85 2.09
N ALA A 109 14.96 11.25 2.31
CA ALA A 109 15.71 10.86 3.50
C ALA A 109 15.09 11.39 4.81
N SER A 110 14.59 12.63 4.82
CA SER A 110 13.96 13.22 6.01
C SER A 110 12.67 12.52 6.40
N ILE A 111 11.77 12.26 5.43
CA ILE A 111 10.52 11.55 5.72
C ILE A 111 10.78 10.09 6.11
N TYR A 112 11.77 9.44 5.47
CA TYR A 112 12.17 8.08 5.82
C TYR A 112 12.65 8.00 7.27
N ASN A 113 13.52 8.91 7.69
CA ASN A 113 13.97 9.00 9.08
C ASN A 113 12.83 9.29 10.06
N TYR A 114 11.85 10.12 9.68
CA TYR A 114 10.68 10.38 10.51
C TYR A 114 9.81 9.13 10.70
N VAL A 115 9.51 8.43 9.60
CA VAL A 115 8.78 7.15 9.63
C VAL A 115 9.50 6.13 10.49
N LEU A 116 10.81 5.95 10.31
CA LEU A 116 11.61 5.01 11.10
C LEU A 116 11.54 5.34 12.60
N LYS A 117 11.67 6.61 12.97
CA LYS A 117 11.54 7.04 14.36
C LYS A 117 10.16 6.74 14.94
N LYS A 118 9.10 6.90 14.15
CA LYS A 118 7.73 6.57 14.56
C LYS A 118 7.54 5.05 14.72
N ALA A 119 8.14 4.25 13.84
CA ALA A 119 8.07 2.80 13.89
C ALA A 119 8.80 2.20 15.11
N VAL A 120 9.94 2.79 15.49
CA VAL A 120 10.74 2.33 16.64
C VAL A 120 10.14 2.76 17.99
N LYS A 121 9.29 3.80 18.02
CA LYS A 121 8.69 4.37 19.25
C LYS A 121 7.42 3.65 19.74
N LYS A 122 7.17 2.41 19.31
CA LYS A 122 6.01 1.64 19.78
C LYS A 122 6.37 1.00 21.14
N ASP A 123 6.17 1.78 22.21
CA ASP A 123 6.11 1.28 23.60
C ASP A 123 4.77 0.57 23.85
#